data_AF-C6T565-F1
#
_entry.id   AF-C6T565-F1
#
_cell.length_a   1.000
_cell.length_b   1.000
_cell.length_c   1.000
_cell.angle_alpha   90.00
_cell.angle_beta   90.00
_cell.angle_gamma   90.00
#
_symmetry.space_group_name_H-M   'P 1'
#
loop_
_entity.id
_entity.type
_entity.pdbx_description
1 polymer ?
#
loop_
_entity_poly.entity_id
_entity_poly.type
_entity_poly.pdbx_seq_one_letter_code
_entity_poly.pdbx_strand_id
1 'polypeptide(L)'
;MMLLRRIIAACPQSKRMFSSSVTHGYESAIQELNKEMESVFGEPPTNGLASSASNSRLNNESQLSSPNTGESSFELTHTGESGEAQMVDVSPKESSKRTAIAVCKVILG
;
A
#
# COMPACT_ATOMS: atom_id res chain seq x y z
N MET A 1 -43.75 -38.00 15.28
CA MET A 1 -42.84 -37.76 16.42
C MET A 1 -41.50 -37.28 15.90
N MET A 2 -41.17 -36.00 16.05
CA MET A 2 -39.83 -35.46 15.75
C MET A 2 -39.39 -34.64 16.97
N LEU A 3 -38.37 -35.11 17.70
CA LEU A 3 -37.75 -34.36 18.80
C LEU A 3 -36.64 -33.46 18.24
N LEU A 4 -36.88 -32.16 18.15
CA LEU A 4 -35.82 -31.19 17.89
C LEU A 4 -35.07 -30.90 19.21
N ARG A 5 -33.79 -31.28 19.28
CA ARG A 5 -32.91 -30.91 20.39
C ARG A 5 -32.39 -29.49 20.16
N ARG A 6 -32.74 -28.55 21.05
CA ARG A 6 -32.11 -27.22 21.12
C ARG A 6 -30.69 -27.36 21.66
N ILE A 7 -29.69 -26.92 20.90
CA ILE A 7 -28.32 -26.75 21.39
C ILE A 7 -28.18 -25.29 21.81
N ILE A 8 -28.08 -25.04 23.12
CA ILE A 8 -27.70 -23.73 23.67
C ILE A 8 -26.17 -23.70 23.69
N ALA A 9 -25.57 -23.03 22.73
CA ALA A 9 -24.13 -22.73 22.78
C ALA A 9 -23.93 -21.58 23.78
N ALA A 10 -23.52 -21.90 25.00
CA ALA A 10 -23.03 -20.90 25.94
C ALA A 10 -21.64 -20.43 25.45
N CYS A 11 -21.59 -19.26 24.83
CA CYS A 11 -20.34 -18.59 24.48
C CYS A 11 -19.72 -18.03 25.78
N PRO A 12 -18.53 -18.48 26.22
CA PRO A 12 -17.86 -17.80 27.31
C PRO A 12 -17.51 -16.38 26.87
N GLN A 13 -18.05 -15.39 27.59
CA GLN A 13 -17.71 -13.99 27.39
C GLN A 13 -16.20 -13.80 27.55
N SER A 14 -15.51 -13.57 26.44
CA SER A 14 -14.11 -13.19 26.39
C SER A 14 -13.91 -11.83 27.07
N LYS A 15 -13.71 -11.82 28.39
CA LYS A 15 -13.23 -10.65 29.11
C LYS A 15 -11.71 -10.55 28.98
N ARG A 16 -11.25 -10.00 27.86
CA ARG A 16 -9.87 -9.56 27.69
C ARG A 16 -9.73 -8.18 28.33
N MET A 17 -9.38 -8.15 29.61
CA MET A 17 -8.93 -6.92 30.27
C MET A 17 -7.46 -6.72 29.89
N PHE A 18 -7.18 -5.87 28.90
CA PHE A 18 -5.85 -5.28 28.76
C PHE A 18 -5.92 -3.84 29.25
N SER A 19 -5.62 -3.66 30.53
CA SER A 19 -5.14 -2.39 31.06
C SER A 19 -3.67 -2.58 31.37
N SER A 20 -2.82 -2.03 30.51
CA SER A 20 -1.44 -1.70 30.87
C SER A 20 -1.21 -0.25 30.46
N SER A 21 -0.59 0.52 31.34
CA SER A 21 -0.18 1.90 31.06
C SER A 21 0.96 1.87 30.04
N VAL A 22 0.63 1.79 28.75
CA VAL A 22 1.57 1.74 27.62
C VAL A 22 1.95 3.16 27.20
N THR A 23 2.64 3.90 28.06
CA THR A 23 3.29 5.15 27.63
C THR A 23 4.73 4.91 27.21
N HIS A 24 5.43 3.96 27.84
CA HIS A 24 6.85 3.72 27.53
C HIS A 24 7.10 2.73 26.37
N GLY A 25 6.09 1.94 26.00
CA GLY A 25 6.25 0.90 24.97
C GLY A 25 6.13 1.41 23.53
N TYR A 26 5.33 2.46 23.28
CA TYR A 26 5.12 2.93 21.92
C TYR A 26 6.32 3.75 21.40
N GLU A 27 7.01 4.49 22.26
CA GLU A 27 8.21 5.25 21.85
C GLU A 27 9.31 4.32 21.35
N SER A 28 9.53 3.21 22.04
CA SER A 28 10.47 2.17 21.61
C SER A 28 10.06 1.55 20.27
N ALA A 29 8.77 1.25 20.10
CA ALA A 29 8.26 0.68 18.85
C ALA A 29 8.36 1.66 17.67
N ILE A 30 8.11 2.96 17.90
CA ILE A 30 8.29 4.00 16.89
C ILE A 30 9.77 4.14 16.52
N GLN A 31 10.67 4.11 17.50
CA GLN A 31 12.11 4.22 17.24
C GLN A 31 12.63 3.00 16.46
N GLU A 32 12.17 1.80 16.80
CA GLU A 32 12.47 0.57 16.07
C GLU A 32 12.02 0.67 14.60
N LEU A 33 10.77 1.08 14.36
CA LEU A 33 10.24 1.29 13.02
C LEU A 33 11.04 2.36 12.24
N ASN A 34 11.33 3.50 12.86
CA ASN A 34 12.09 4.56 12.20
C ASN A 34 13.48 4.07 11.76
N LYS A 35 14.13 3.26 12.61
CA LYS A 35 15.42 2.66 12.30
C LYS A 35 15.35 1.64 11.17
N GLU A 36 14.31 0.82 11.13
CA GLU A 36 14.07 -0.08 9.99
C GLU A 36 13.85 0.69 8.69
N MET A 37 13.06 1.77 8.75
CA MET A 37 12.81 2.65 7.60
C MET A 37 14.12 3.29 7.10
N GLU A 38 14.97 3.79 7.99
CA GLU A 38 16.29 4.32 7.63
C GLU A 38 17.21 3.24 7.03
N SER A 39 17.16 2.00 7.54
CA SER A 39 17.95 0.89 6.99
C SER A 39 17.52 0.47 5.59
N VAL A 40 16.23 0.59 5.26
CA VAL A 40 15.67 0.20 3.95
C VAL A 40 15.79 1.33 2.93
N PHE A 41 15.51 2.57 3.34
CA PHE A 41 15.35 3.70 2.43
C PHE A 41 16.47 4.74 2.52
N GLY A 42 17.34 4.66 3.53
CA GLY A 42 18.39 5.66 3.80
C GLY A 42 17.91 6.86 4.62
N GLU A 43 18.77 7.87 4.75
CA GLU A 43 18.50 9.07 5.56
C GLU A 43 17.39 9.93 4.94
N PRO A 44 16.43 10.45 5.74
CA PRO A 44 15.39 11.32 5.22
C PRO A 44 15.98 12.63 4.68
N PRO A 45 15.39 13.23 3.62
CA PRO A 45 15.85 14.51 3.11
C PRO A 45 15.75 15.61 4.18
N THR A 46 16.84 16.34 4.40
CA THR A 46 16.99 17.39 5.43
C THR A 46 16.03 18.57 5.28
N ASN A 47 15.41 18.71 4.11
CA ASN A 47 14.44 19.76 3.82
C ASN A 47 13.04 19.14 3.76
N GLY A 48 12.40 19.03 4.92
CA GLY A 48 10.97 18.71 5.00
C GLY A 48 10.20 19.62 4.04
N LEU A 49 9.35 19.02 3.20
CA LEU A 49 8.53 19.71 2.21
C LEU A 49 7.81 20.90 2.85
N ALA A 50 8.39 22.08 2.71
CA ALA A 50 7.70 23.34 2.90
C ALA A 50 6.65 23.38 1.78
N SER A 51 5.41 23.14 2.15
CA SER A 51 4.22 23.27 1.33
C SER A 51 4.26 24.60 0.57
N SER A 52 4.70 24.57 -0.69
CA SER A 52 4.60 25.72 -1.58
C SER A 52 3.26 25.59 -2.30
N ALA A 53 2.24 26.16 -1.67
CA ALA A 53 0.96 26.42 -2.30
C ALA A 53 1.17 27.35 -3.50
N SER A 54 1.28 26.77 -4.70
CA SER A 54 1.12 27.51 -5.94
C SER A 54 -0.07 26.93 -6.70
N ASN A 55 -1.19 27.63 -6.59
CA ASN A 55 -2.37 27.40 -7.41
C ASN A 55 -2.06 27.82 -8.84
N SER A 56 -1.61 26.91 -9.69
CA SER A 56 -1.73 27.08 -11.13
C SER A 56 -2.46 25.89 -11.72
N ARG A 57 -3.70 26.16 -12.16
CA ARG A 57 -4.50 25.27 -13.00
C ARG A 57 -3.70 24.99 -14.28
N LEU A 58 -3.13 23.80 -14.40
CA LEU A 58 -2.65 23.29 -15.69
C LEU A 58 -3.72 22.37 -16.27
N ASN A 59 -4.52 22.96 -17.15
CA ASN A 59 -5.34 22.26 -18.13
C ASN A 59 -4.42 21.55 -19.13
N ASN A 60 -4.12 20.28 -18.90
CA ASN A 60 -3.49 19.43 -19.92
C ASN A 60 -4.35 18.18 -20.07
N GLU A 61 -5.31 18.26 -20.98
CA GLU A 61 -6.00 17.10 -21.55
C GLU A 61 -4.94 16.20 -22.19
N SER A 62 -4.64 15.06 -21.54
CA SER A 62 -3.83 14.02 -22.16
C SER A 62 -4.72 13.32 -23.18
N GLN A 63 -4.59 13.71 -24.44
CA GLN A 63 -5.17 12.99 -25.56
C GLN A 63 -4.52 11.60 -25.61
N LEU A 64 -5.19 10.62 -25.01
CA LEU A 64 -4.83 9.21 -25.13
C LEU A 64 -5.04 8.80 -26.59
N SER A 65 -3.96 8.78 -27.36
CA SER A 65 -3.93 8.12 -28.65
C SER A 65 -4.15 6.61 -28.42
N SER A 66 -5.27 6.11 -28.92
CA SER A 66 -5.56 4.67 -29.01
C SER A 66 -4.63 4.05 -30.06
N PRO A 67 -3.71 3.13 -29.71
CA PRO A 67 -3.07 2.31 -30.72
C PRO A 67 -4.04 1.24 -31.20
N ASN A 68 -4.00 1.01 -32.51
CA ASN A 68 -4.91 0.21 -33.31
C ASN A 68 -5.21 -1.19 -32.74
N THR A 69 -6.46 -1.60 -32.95
CA THR A 69 -7.00 -2.95 -32.80
C THR A 69 -6.11 -3.99 -33.49
N GLY A 70 -5.29 -4.67 -32.71
CA GLY A 70 -4.81 -6.03 -32.97
C GLY A 70 -5.17 -6.85 -31.73
N GLU A 71 -5.63 -8.07 -31.91
CA GLU A 71 -6.11 -8.97 -30.86
C GLU A 71 -5.02 -9.22 -29.80
N SER A 72 -4.85 -8.30 -28.84
CA SER A 72 -3.95 -8.49 -27.73
C SER A 72 -4.75 -9.07 -26.57
N SER A 73 -4.54 -10.35 -26.32
CA SER A 73 -4.87 -10.91 -25.02
C SER A 73 -4.19 -10.05 -23.96
N PHE A 74 -4.96 -9.51 -23.02
CA PHE A 74 -4.41 -8.76 -21.89
C PHE A 74 -3.53 -9.70 -21.07
N GLU A 75 -2.22 -9.57 -21.22
CA GLU A 75 -1.23 -10.41 -20.54
C GLU A 75 -0.61 -9.64 -19.36
N LEU A 76 -0.48 -10.31 -18.22
CA LEU A 76 0.14 -9.75 -17.03
C LEU A 76 1.65 -9.69 -17.22
N THR A 77 2.24 -8.52 -17.01
CA THR A 77 3.68 -8.35 -17.26
C THR A 77 4.57 -8.84 -16.13
N HIS A 78 4.04 -9.05 -14.91
CA HIS A 78 4.82 -9.42 -13.73
C HIS A 78 4.64 -10.91 -13.34
N THR A 79 4.12 -11.72 -14.27
CA THR A 79 3.83 -13.15 -14.07
C THR A 79 4.40 -13.92 -15.25
N GLY A 80 5.20 -14.95 -14.98
CA GLY A 80 5.76 -15.82 -16.00
C GLY A 80 4.71 -16.78 -16.58
N GLU A 81 5.10 -17.53 -17.61
CA GLU A 81 4.23 -18.50 -18.30
C GLU A 81 3.71 -19.61 -17.40
N SER A 82 4.40 -19.91 -16.28
CA SER A 82 3.96 -20.91 -15.30
C SER A 82 3.12 -20.32 -14.14
N GLY A 83 2.83 -19.01 -14.18
CA GLY A 83 2.05 -18.31 -13.14
C GLY A 83 2.87 -17.81 -11.95
N GLU A 84 4.18 -17.96 -12.00
CA GLU A 84 5.14 -17.49 -11.00
C GLU A 84 5.43 -15.99 -11.14
N ALA A 85 5.82 -15.33 -10.06
CA ALA A 85 6.27 -13.94 -10.12
C ALA A 85 7.57 -13.85 -10.94
N GLN A 86 7.58 -12.99 -11.96
CA GLN A 86 8.74 -12.80 -12.83
C GLN A 86 9.12 -11.32 -12.94
N MET A 87 10.43 -11.03 -12.84
CA MET A 87 10.95 -9.69 -13.04
C MET A 87 11.02 -9.37 -14.53
N VAL A 88 10.42 -8.25 -14.92
CA VAL A 88 10.39 -7.81 -16.32
C VAL A 88 11.76 -7.31 -16.74
N ASP A 89 12.28 -7.82 -17.86
CA ASP A 89 13.46 -7.23 -18.48
C ASP A 89 13.11 -5.82 -19.00
N VAL A 90 13.80 -4.83 -18.45
CA VAL A 90 13.67 -3.42 -18.83
C VAL A 90 14.88 -2.88 -19.58
N SER A 91 15.88 -3.72 -19.84
CA SER A 91 17.12 -3.36 -20.55
C SER A 91 16.87 -2.73 -21.93
N PRO A 92 15.86 -3.16 -22.72
CA PRO A 92 15.56 -2.54 -24.00
C PRO A 92 14.89 -1.16 -23.90
N LYS A 93 14.46 -0.74 -22.70
CA LYS A 93 13.72 0.52 -22.51
C LYS A 93 14.69 1.69 -22.44
N GLU A 94 14.33 2.79 -23.09
CA GLU A 94 15.08 4.04 -22.97
C GLU A 94 14.97 4.62 -21.56
N SER A 95 16.09 5.16 -21.07
CA SER A 95 16.10 5.88 -19.79
C SER A 95 15.42 7.23 -19.94
N SER A 96 14.47 7.50 -19.05
CA SER A 96 13.75 8.78 -19.03
C SER A 96 13.59 9.26 -17.60
N LYS A 97 13.48 10.58 -17.41
CA LYS A 97 13.16 11.13 -16.10
C LYS A 97 11.70 10.80 -15.76
N ARG A 98 11.49 9.99 -14.71
CA ARG A 98 10.17 9.54 -14.25
C ARG A 98 9.95 9.99 -12.81
N THR A 99 8.76 10.49 -12.51
CA THR A 99 8.35 10.89 -11.16
C THR A 99 6.91 10.46 -10.95
N ALA A 100 6.61 9.86 -9.80
CA ALA A 100 5.28 9.42 -9.41
C ALA A 100 4.94 10.00 -8.02
N ILE A 101 3.69 10.42 -7.84
CA ILE A 101 3.17 10.93 -6.57
C ILE A 101 1.96 10.07 -6.20
N ALA A 102 1.96 9.53 -4.98
CA ALA A 102 0.85 8.76 -4.43
C ALA A 102 0.32 9.44 -3.16
N VAL A 103 -0.99 9.40 -2.96
CA VAL A 103 -1.67 9.95 -1.78
C VAL A 103 -2.58 8.87 -1.21
N CYS A 104 -2.56 8.69 0.12
CA CYS A 104 -3.45 7.78 0.82
C CYS A 104 -4.21 8.53 1.92
N LYS A 105 -5.41 8.04 2.26
CA LYS A 105 -6.24 8.55 3.35
C LYS A 105 -6.54 7.40 4.31
N VAL A 106 -6.29 7.60 5.59
CA VAL A 106 -6.66 6.67 6.67
C VAL A 106 -7.85 7.24 7.41
N ILE A 107 -8.88 6.43 7.62
CA ILE A 107 -10.05 6.79 8.43
C ILE A 107 -9.93 6.06 9.77
N LEU A 108 -9.96 6.82 10.87
CA LEU A 108 -9.95 6.30 12.23
C LEU A 108 -11.38 6.23 12.78
N GLY A 109 -11.65 5.19 13.58
CA GLY A 109 -12.95 4.94 14.24
C GLY A 109 -12.95 5.33 15.70
#